data_AF-A0A345VMV1-F1
#
_entry.id   AF-A0A345VMV1-F1
#
_cell.length_a   1.000
_cell.length_b   1.000
_cell.length_c   1.000
_cell.angle_alpha   90.00
_cell.angle_beta   90.00
_cell.angle_gamma   90.00
#
_symmetry.space_group_name_H-M   'P 1'
#
loop_
_entity.id
_entity.type
_entity.pdbx_description
1 polymer ?
#
loop_
_entity_poly.entity_id
_entity_poly.type
_entity_poly.pdbx_seq_one_letter_code
_entity_poly.pdbx_strand_id
1 'polypeptide(L)'
;MIEPIVIPSKKLGNILYAFGALIFVILGLLFLFSSDFFAILIGLFSIIFFGWGFIILFKRIFTSHSLLIVDEQGMTDNSSALALGFVPWEDIENVQLRHMLNQTFISVSVKDQEAYLAKMSTLQRNATKANLKMGYPLINITLNTTGKNPRTVYQEIENQFGHFYRK
;
A
#
# COMPACT_ATOMS: atom_id res chain seq x y z
N MET A 1 12.76 5.11 -26.82
CA MET A 1 12.65 5.05 -25.36
C MET A 1 11.19 5.27 -25.04
N ILE A 2 10.57 4.29 -24.39
CA ILE A 2 9.18 4.35 -23.93
C ILE A 2 9.15 5.27 -22.72
N GLU A 3 8.22 6.23 -22.70
CA GLU A 3 8.10 7.13 -21.54
C GLU A 3 7.55 6.37 -20.32
N PRO A 4 8.14 6.55 -19.13
CA PRO A 4 7.69 5.84 -17.94
C PRO A 4 6.32 6.35 -17.47
N ILE A 5 5.44 5.43 -17.10
CA ILE A 5 4.17 5.76 -16.45
C ILE A 5 4.46 6.00 -14.96
N VAL A 6 4.40 7.25 -14.53
CA VAL A 6 4.61 7.64 -13.13
C VAL A 6 3.32 8.14 -12.51
N ILE A 7 2.83 7.42 -11.51
CA ILE A 7 1.65 7.81 -10.73
C ILE A 7 2.13 8.35 -9.37
N PRO A 8 2.05 9.67 -9.14
CA PRO A 8 2.47 10.25 -7.87
C PRO A 8 1.48 9.90 -6.75
N SER A 9 2.00 9.80 -5.52
CA SER A 9 1.15 9.69 -4.34
C SER A 9 0.53 11.06 -4.00
N LYS A 10 -0.78 11.12 -3.72
CA LYS A 10 -1.35 12.32 -3.08
C LYS A 10 -1.20 12.18 -1.57
N LYS A 11 -0.68 13.24 -0.96
CA LYS A 11 -0.41 13.27 0.49
C LYS A 11 -1.63 13.65 1.33
N LEU A 12 -2.67 14.22 0.71
CA LEU A 12 -3.83 14.78 1.42
C LEU A 12 -4.52 13.78 2.34
N GLY A 13 -4.76 12.55 1.86
CA GLY A 13 -5.37 11.50 2.69
C GLY A 13 -4.53 11.17 3.93
N ASN A 14 -3.21 11.03 3.76
CA ASN A 14 -2.30 10.76 4.87
C ASN A 14 -2.26 11.92 5.88
N ILE A 15 -2.34 13.18 5.40
CA ILE A 15 -2.40 14.37 6.26
C ILE A 15 -3.69 14.36 7.10
N LEU A 16 -4.84 14.10 6.47
CA LEU A 16 -6.13 14.03 7.18
C LEU A 16 -6.14 12.91 8.24
N TYR A 17 -5.63 11.73 7.89
CA TYR A 17 -5.52 10.62 8.85
C TYR A 17 -4.54 10.91 9.98
N ALA A 18 -3.41 11.56 9.70
CA ALA A 18 -2.45 11.96 10.73
C ALA A 18 -3.08 12.98 11.69
N PHE A 19 -3.84 13.94 11.17
CA PHE A 19 -4.56 14.90 12.00
C PHE A 19 -5.60 14.22 12.89
N GLY A 20 -6.40 13.30 12.34
CA GLY A 20 -7.35 12.50 13.12
C GLY A 20 -6.66 11.67 14.22
N ALA A 21 -5.55 11.00 13.89
CA ALA A 21 -4.77 10.25 14.87
C ALA A 21 -4.25 11.14 16.01
N LEU A 22 -3.80 12.36 15.69
CA LEU A 22 -3.34 13.32 16.70
C LEU A 22 -4.46 13.73 17.66
N ILE A 23 -5.68 13.92 17.18
CA ILE A 23 -6.86 14.21 18.04
C ILE A 23 -7.07 13.06 19.03
N PHE A 24 -7.05 11.80 18.57
CA PHE A 24 -7.23 10.65 19.46
C PHE A 24 -6.11 10.48 20.49
N VAL A 25 -4.88 10.85 20.15
CA VAL A 25 -3.77 10.91 21.11
C VAL A 25 -4.04 11.97 22.19
N ILE A 26 -4.47 13.17 21.79
CA ILE A 26 -4.82 14.25 22.75
C ILE A 26 -5.97 13.81 23.66
N LEU A 27 -7.04 13.22 23.11
CA LEU A 27 -8.15 12.68 23.90
C LEU A 27 -7.68 11.57 24.85
N GLY A 28 -6.79 10.69 24.39
CA GLY A 28 -6.19 9.64 25.23
C GLY A 28 -5.39 10.23 26.38
N LEU A 29 -4.62 11.30 26.16
CA LEU A 29 -3.90 12.03 27.20
C LEU A 29 -4.85 12.67 28.22
N LEU A 30 -5.99 13.21 27.77
CA LEU A 30 -7.01 13.76 28.69
C LEU A 30 -7.59 12.69 29.61
N PHE A 31 -7.84 11.48 29.10
CA PHE A 31 -8.35 10.37 29.93
C PHE A 31 -7.37 9.90 31.02
N LEU A 32 -6.07 10.17 30.89
CA LEU A 32 -5.10 9.87 31.94
C LEU A 32 -5.29 10.72 33.20
N PHE A 33 -6.00 11.85 33.12
CA PHE A 33 -6.35 12.68 34.29
C PHE A 33 -7.64 12.25 34.99
N SER A 34 -8.33 11.23 34.47
CA SER A 34 -9.51 10.67 35.12
C SER A 34 -9.13 9.90 36.39
N SER A 35 -10.03 9.86 37.38
CA SER A 35 -9.90 8.96 38.54
C SER A 35 -10.44 7.56 38.27
N ASP A 36 -11.16 7.37 37.15
CA ASP A 36 -11.69 6.07 36.74
C ASP A 36 -10.61 5.23 36.04
N PHE A 37 -10.39 4.03 36.56
CA PHE A 37 -9.43 3.06 36.04
C PHE A 37 -9.72 2.68 34.59
N PHE A 38 -11.00 2.51 34.22
CA PHE A 38 -11.36 2.14 32.84
C PHE A 38 -11.06 3.26 31.86
N ALA A 39 -11.36 4.51 32.22
CA ALA A 39 -10.98 5.68 31.43
C ALA A 39 -9.46 5.74 31.19
N ILE A 40 -8.64 5.53 32.23
CA ILE A 40 -7.17 5.49 32.10
C ILE A 40 -6.73 4.40 31.13
N LEU A 41 -7.30 3.19 31.23
CA LEU A 41 -6.94 2.07 30.35
C LEU A 41 -7.27 2.36 28.87
N ILE A 42 -8.43 2.95 28.60
CA ILE A 42 -8.82 3.40 27.26
C ILE A 42 -7.87 4.49 26.75
N GLY A 43 -7.49 5.43 27.62
CA GLY A 43 -6.52 6.48 27.31
C GLY A 43 -5.18 5.91 26.86
N LEU A 44 -4.64 4.95 27.63
CA LEU A 44 -3.39 4.26 27.29
C LEU A 44 -3.48 3.52 25.95
N PHE A 45 -4.56 2.78 25.72
CA PHE A 45 -4.76 2.08 24.44
C PHE A 45 -4.84 3.05 23.26
N SER A 46 -5.57 4.17 23.43
CA SER A 46 -5.68 5.22 22.43
C SER A 46 -4.31 5.82 22.08
N ILE A 47 -3.51 6.18 23.09
CA ILE A 47 -2.19 6.78 22.89
C ILE A 47 -1.27 5.81 22.14
N ILE A 48 -1.22 4.54 22.56
CA ILE A 48 -0.34 3.54 21.94
C ILE A 48 -0.76 3.30 20.48
N PHE A 49 -2.04 3.05 20.24
CA PHE A 49 -2.55 2.71 18.91
C PHE A 49 -2.47 3.89 17.93
N PHE A 50 -3.05 5.03 18.31
CA PHE A 50 -3.09 6.21 17.45
C PHE A 50 -1.75 6.93 17.39
N GLY A 51 -0.94 6.90 18.45
CA GLY A 51 0.42 7.44 18.43
C GLY A 51 1.33 6.67 17.47
N TRP A 52 1.28 5.34 17.49
CA TRP A 52 1.99 4.51 16.52
C TRP A 52 1.52 4.79 15.08
N GLY A 53 0.20 4.86 14.86
CA GLY A 53 -0.38 5.21 13.57
C GLY A 53 0.06 6.59 13.07
N PHE A 54 0.10 7.59 13.97
CA PHE A 54 0.56 8.94 13.66
C PHE A 54 2.00 8.94 13.16
N ILE A 55 2.92 8.24 13.83
CA ILE A 55 4.33 8.16 13.41
C ILE A 55 4.46 7.59 11.99
N ILE A 56 3.73 6.51 11.68
CA ILE A 56 3.74 5.89 10.34
C ILE A 56 3.23 6.87 9.28
N LEU A 57 2.07 7.48 9.53
CA LEU A 57 1.44 8.42 8.59
C LEU A 57 2.31 9.66 8.39
N PHE A 58 2.87 10.20 9.47
CA PHE A 58 3.78 11.34 9.46
C PHE A 58 5.00 11.05 8.59
N LYS A 59 5.68 9.92 8.80
CA LYS A 59 6.81 9.49 7.95
C LYS A 59 6.42 9.46 6.48
N ARG A 60 5.25 8.90 6.15
CA ARG A 60 4.75 8.79 4.77
C ARG A 60 4.45 10.15 4.11
N ILE A 61 4.17 11.20 4.88
CA ILE A 61 3.96 12.56 4.35
C ILE A 61 5.29 13.15 3.85
N PHE A 62 6.40 12.91 4.56
CA PHE A 62 7.72 13.44 4.19
C PHE A 62 8.45 12.59 3.16
N THR A 63 8.13 11.30 3.06
CA THR A 63 8.66 10.42 2.03
C THR A 63 7.99 10.68 0.68
N SER A 64 8.68 11.32 -0.28
CA SER A 64 8.19 11.51 -1.65
C SER A 64 8.48 10.28 -2.48
N HIS A 65 7.56 9.32 -2.51
CA HIS A 65 7.66 8.19 -3.43
C HIS A 65 6.46 8.21 -4.37
N SER A 66 6.71 7.99 -5.65
CA SER A 66 5.67 7.67 -6.63
C SER A 66 4.97 6.40 -6.17
N LEU A 67 3.64 6.38 -6.26
CA LEU A 67 2.82 5.26 -5.83
C LEU A 67 3.02 4.06 -6.75
N LEU A 68 3.10 4.32 -8.06
CA LEU A 68 3.40 3.33 -9.08
C LEU A 68 4.37 3.95 -10.09
N ILE A 69 5.39 3.20 -10.47
CA ILE A 69 6.29 3.50 -11.59
C ILE A 69 6.26 2.29 -12.51
N VAL A 70 6.07 2.50 -13.80
CA VAL A 70 6.17 1.47 -14.83
C VAL A 70 7.10 1.98 -15.92
N ASP A 71 8.17 1.25 -16.19
CA ASP A 71 9.22 1.63 -17.14
C ASP A 71 9.73 0.40 -17.91
N GLU A 72 10.77 0.57 -18.72
CA GLU A 72 11.34 -0.51 -19.54
C GLU A 72 12.00 -1.61 -18.68
N GLN A 73 12.28 -1.36 -17.40
CA GLN A 73 12.90 -2.31 -16.48
C GLN A 73 11.86 -3.14 -15.72
N GLY A 74 10.71 -2.57 -15.37
CA GLY A 74 9.65 -3.29 -14.69
C GLY A 74 8.58 -2.40 -14.05
N MET A 75 8.03 -2.88 -12.94
CA MET A 75 7.01 -2.20 -12.15
C MET A 75 7.50 -1.97 -10.72
N THR A 76 7.35 -0.74 -10.20
CA THR A 76 7.59 -0.43 -8.78
C THR A 76 6.29 -0.10 -8.08
N ASP A 77 5.90 -0.90 -7.07
CA ASP A 77 4.74 -0.67 -6.21
C ASP A 77 5.14 -0.06 -4.86
N ASN A 78 4.55 1.09 -4.52
CA ASN A 78 4.64 1.74 -3.21
C ASN A 78 3.24 2.08 -2.65
N SER A 79 2.19 1.42 -3.15
CA SER A 79 0.80 1.74 -2.83
C SER A 79 0.38 1.34 -1.41
N SER A 80 1.00 0.29 -0.85
CA SER A 80 0.66 -0.26 0.46
C SER A 80 1.89 -0.48 1.36
N ALA A 81 1.65 -0.68 2.66
CA ALA A 81 2.70 -1.07 3.60
C ALA A 81 3.25 -2.49 3.36
N LEU A 82 2.53 -3.30 2.58
CA LEU A 82 2.94 -4.65 2.20
C LEU A 82 3.60 -4.69 0.82
N ALA A 83 3.73 -3.55 0.14
CA ALA A 83 4.27 -3.48 -1.21
C ALA A 83 5.68 -4.05 -1.29
N LEU A 84 5.96 -4.77 -2.38
CA LEU A 84 7.23 -5.44 -2.62
C LEU A 84 8.33 -4.49 -3.14
N GLY A 85 7.95 -3.30 -3.62
CA GLY A 85 8.84 -2.40 -4.32
C GLY A 85 8.95 -2.75 -5.80
N PHE A 86 10.18 -2.78 -6.31
CA PHE A 86 10.47 -3.05 -7.73
C PHE A 86 10.38 -4.54 -8.08
N VAL A 87 9.75 -4.83 -9.22
CA VAL A 87 9.60 -6.16 -9.82
C VAL A 87 9.96 -6.04 -11.31
N PRO A 88 11.00 -6.74 -11.78
CA PRO A 88 11.40 -6.69 -13.19
C PRO A 88 10.38 -7.42 -14.07
N TRP A 89 10.27 -7.03 -15.34
CA TRP A 89 9.39 -7.70 -16.30
C TRP A 89 9.64 -9.21 -16.41
N GLU A 90 10.90 -9.63 -16.28
CA GLU A 90 11.30 -11.04 -16.32
C GLU A 90 10.64 -11.90 -15.24
N ASP A 91 10.24 -11.31 -14.11
CA ASP A 91 9.58 -12.01 -13.01
C ASP A 91 8.06 -11.93 -13.09
N ILE A 92 7.52 -11.01 -13.90
CA ILE A 92 6.09 -10.81 -14.07
C ILE A 92 5.52 -11.90 -14.99
N GLU A 93 4.52 -12.61 -14.49
CA GLU A 93 3.77 -13.60 -15.25
C GLU A 93 2.57 -12.96 -15.96
N ASN A 94 1.82 -12.12 -15.23
CA ASN A 94 0.63 -11.48 -15.77
C ASN A 94 0.27 -10.22 -14.98
N VAL A 95 -0.26 -9.21 -15.68
CA VAL A 95 -0.86 -8.01 -15.11
C VAL A 95 -2.35 -8.00 -15.46
N GLN A 96 -3.21 -7.84 -14.45
CA GLN A 96 -4.66 -7.91 -14.65
C GLN A 96 -5.40 -6.96 -13.70
N LEU A 97 -6.60 -6.56 -14.09
CA LEU A 97 -7.52 -5.89 -13.17
C LEU A 97 -8.23 -6.92 -12.30
N ARG A 98 -8.27 -6.68 -10.99
CA ARG A 98 -9.12 -7.45 -10.07
C ARG A 98 -10.02 -6.53 -9.26
N HIS A 99 -11.23 -7.00 -9.02
CA HIS A 99 -12.20 -6.32 -8.17
C HIS A 99 -12.31 -7.04 -6.84
N MET A 100 -11.94 -6.36 -5.74
CA MET A 100 -11.93 -6.93 -4.39
C MET A 100 -12.40 -5.86 -3.41
N LEU A 101 -13.21 -6.22 -2.42
CA LEU A 101 -13.65 -5.30 -1.35
C LEU A 101 -14.22 -3.96 -1.88
N ASN A 102 -15.01 -4.02 -2.97
CA ASN A 102 -15.57 -2.85 -3.64
C ASN A 102 -14.52 -1.86 -4.20
N GLN A 103 -13.33 -2.36 -4.52
CA GLN A 103 -12.23 -1.59 -5.09
C GLN A 103 -11.63 -2.33 -6.30
N THR A 104 -11.15 -1.58 -7.28
CA THR A 104 -10.43 -2.13 -8.43
C THR A 104 -8.93 -1.99 -8.21
N PHE A 105 -8.21 -3.09 -8.32
CA PHE A 105 -6.77 -3.18 -8.18
C PHE A 105 -6.11 -3.53 -9.51
N ILE A 106 -4.90 -3.01 -9.73
CA ILE A 106 -3.98 -3.54 -10.73
C ILE A 106 -3.19 -4.64 -10.01
N SER A 107 -3.49 -5.88 -10.33
CA SER A 107 -2.86 -7.04 -9.71
C SER A 107 -1.74 -7.58 -10.58
N VAL A 108 -0.61 -7.86 -9.97
CA VAL A 108 0.56 -8.43 -10.65
C VAL A 108 0.82 -9.83 -10.09
N SER A 109 0.88 -10.81 -10.99
CA SER A 109 1.26 -12.19 -10.69
C SER A 109 2.73 -12.36 -11.08
N VAL A 110 3.50 -13.02 -10.23
CA VAL A 110 4.92 -13.28 -10.45
C VAL A 110 5.16 -14.77 -10.59
N LYS A 111 6.18 -15.13 -11.37
CA LYS A 111 6.52 -16.53 -11.70
C LYS A 111 6.93 -17.35 -10.47
N ASP A 112 7.68 -16.73 -9.55
CA ASP A 112 8.12 -17.37 -8.30
C ASP A 112 7.66 -16.57 -7.08
N GLN A 113 6.50 -16.92 -6.54
CA GLN A 113 5.95 -16.24 -5.36
C GLN A 113 6.80 -16.44 -4.10
N GLU A 114 7.41 -17.61 -3.92
CA GLU A 114 8.18 -17.95 -2.73
C GLU A 114 9.50 -17.17 -2.67
N ALA A 115 10.15 -16.92 -3.80
CA ALA A 115 11.33 -16.05 -3.88
C ALA A 115 11.04 -14.63 -3.39
N TYR A 116 9.86 -14.08 -3.70
CA TYR A 116 9.45 -12.77 -3.22
C TYR A 116 9.04 -12.79 -1.74
N LEU A 117 8.32 -13.82 -1.29
CA LEU A 117 7.98 -13.99 0.12
C LEU A 117 9.23 -14.12 1.00
N ALA A 118 10.28 -14.78 0.52
CA ALA A 118 11.55 -14.96 1.24
C ALA A 118 12.28 -13.64 1.51
N LYS A 119 12.10 -12.62 0.65
CA LYS A 119 12.70 -11.27 0.81
C LYS A 119 11.92 -10.39 1.78
N MET A 120 10.68 -10.74 2.11
CA MET A 120 9.82 -9.96 3.02
C MET A 120 10.23 -10.16 4.49
N SER A 121 9.98 -9.12 5.32
CA SER A 121 10.03 -9.23 6.78
C SER A 121 9.00 -10.24 7.31
N THR A 122 9.19 -10.79 8.51
CA THR A 122 8.28 -11.79 9.08
C THR A 122 6.82 -11.32 9.14
N LEU A 123 6.59 -10.08 9.55
CA LEU A 123 5.25 -9.49 9.62
C LEU A 123 4.63 -9.37 8.23
N GLN A 124 5.38 -8.79 7.27
CA GLN A 124 4.94 -8.63 5.89
C GLN A 124 4.64 -9.98 5.24
N ARG A 125 5.54 -10.97 5.40
CA ARG A 125 5.40 -12.32 4.87
C ARG A 125 4.14 -13.00 5.39
N ASN A 126 3.87 -12.92 6.70
CA ASN A 126 2.69 -13.55 7.30
C ASN A 126 1.39 -12.88 6.82
N ALA A 127 1.36 -11.55 6.74
CA ALA A 127 0.22 -10.81 6.21
C ALA A 127 -0.03 -11.13 4.73
N THR A 128 1.02 -11.17 3.91
CA THR A 128 0.94 -11.55 2.49
C THR A 128 0.47 -13.00 2.32
N LYS A 129 0.97 -13.95 3.13
CA LYS A 129 0.50 -15.35 3.10
C LYS A 129 -0.98 -15.48 3.45
N ALA A 130 -1.49 -14.67 4.38
CA ALA A 130 -2.92 -14.63 4.68
C ALA A 130 -3.73 -14.12 3.47
N ASN A 131 -3.27 -13.05 2.80
CA ASN A 131 -3.90 -12.53 1.58
C ASN A 131 -3.91 -13.57 0.45
N LEU A 132 -2.80 -14.28 0.23
CA LEU A 132 -2.71 -15.36 -0.76
C LEU A 132 -3.72 -16.48 -0.47
N LYS A 133 -3.87 -16.88 0.80
CA LYS A 133 -4.89 -17.89 1.21
C LYS A 133 -6.33 -17.43 0.96
N MET A 134 -6.57 -16.12 0.94
CA MET A 134 -7.88 -15.54 0.59
C MET A 134 -8.10 -15.43 -0.93
N GLY A 135 -7.15 -15.88 -1.75
CA GLY A 135 -7.22 -15.81 -3.22
C GLY A 135 -6.80 -14.45 -3.78
N TYR A 136 -6.18 -13.58 -2.96
CA TYR A 136 -5.63 -12.32 -3.44
C TYR A 136 -4.24 -12.53 -4.04
N PRO A 137 -3.92 -11.95 -5.21
CA PRO A 137 -2.57 -12.01 -5.78
C PRO A 137 -1.50 -11.45 -4.85
N LEU A 138 -0.24 -11.82 -5.13
CA LEU A 138 0.91 -11.38 -4.33
C LEU A 138 1.04 -9.86 -4.28
N ILE A 139 0.80 -9.20 -5.42
CA ILE A 139 0.89 -7.75 -5.57
C ILE A 139 -0.48 -7.22 -6.00
N ASN A 140 -1.03 -6.29 -5.23
CA ASN A 140 -2.29 -5.61 -5.52
C ASN A 140 -2.11 -4.11 -5.34
N ILE A 141 -2.10 -3.40 -6.46
CA ILE A 141 -1.82 -1.96 -6.50
C ILE A 141 -3.16 -1.21 -6.54
N THR A 142 -3.39 -0.37 -5.54
CA THR A 142 -4.58 0.51 -5.45
C THR A 142 -4.22 1.95 -5.79
N LEU A 143 -5.08 2.60 -6.58
CA LEU A 143 -4.93 4.00 -6.98
C LEU A 143 -5.93 4.94 -6.27
N ASN A 144 -6.70 4.44 -5.29
CA ASN A 144 -7.77 5.21 -4.66
C ASN A 144 -7.30 6.52 -4.02
N THR A 145 -6.04 6.57 -3.58
CA THR A 145 -5.45 7.76 -2.98
C THR A 145 -4.97 8.78 -4.02
N THR A 146 -4.88 8.44 -5.30
CA THR A 146 -4.33 9.32 -6.35
C THR A 146 -5.42 10.02 -7.16
N GLY A 147 -6.67 9.52 -7.09
CA GLY A 147 -7.78 9.99 -7.93
C GLY A 147 -7.64 9.60 -9.42
N LYS A 148 -6.68 8.73 -9.76
CA LYS A 148 -6.58 8.12 -11.08
C LYS A 148 -7.48 6.88 -11.16
N ASN A 149 -8.06 6.64 -12.32
CA ASN A 149 -8.87 5.44 -12.55
C ASN A 149 -7.96 4.23 -12.82
N PRO A 150 -8.04 3.15 -12.01
CA PRO A 150 -7.23 1.94 -12.21
C PRO A 150 -7.36 1.32 -13.61
N ARG A 151 -8.54 1.40 -14.23
CA ARG A 151 -8.79 0.83 -15.55
C ARG A 151 -8.02 1.55 -16.64
N THR A 152 -8.00 2.89 -16.59
CA THR A 152 -7.25 3.72 -17.54
C THR A 152 -5.75 3.50 -17.41
N VAL A 153 -5.25 3.42 -16.17
CA VAL A 153 -3.81 3.16 -15.93
C VAL A 153 -3.43 1.75 -16.39
N TYR A 154 -4.29 0.76 -16.16
CA TYR A 154 -4.08 -0.59 -16.69
C TYR A 154 -4.04 -0.62 -18.22
N GLN A 155 -4.98 0.06 -18.90
CA GLN A 155 -4.97 0.15 -20.36
C GLN A 155 -3.68 0.77 -20.88
N GLU A 156 -3.15 1.79 -20.21
CA GLU A 156 -1.87 2.40 -20.57
C GLU A 156 -0.70 1.42 -20.41
N ILE A 157 -0.68 0.67 -19.31
CA ILE A 157 0.32 -0.39 -19.07
C ILE A 157 0.21 -1.47 -20.15
N GLU A 158 -1.01 -1.90 -20.52
CA GLU A 158 -1.21 -2.89 -21.57
C GLU A 158 -0.75 -2.40 -22.93
N ASN A 159 -1.06 -1.16 -23.29
CA ASN A 159 -0.71 -0.58 -24.58
C ASN A 159 0.79 -0.39 -24.75
N GLN A 160 1.47 0.11 -23.72
CA GLN A 160 2.91 0.41 -23.79
C GLN A 160 3.80 -0.79 -23.45
N PHE A 161 3.44 -1.56 -22.42
CA PHE A 161 4.29 -2.59 -21.83
C PHE A 161 3.73 -4.01 -21.93
N GLY A 162 2.55 -4.19 -22.55
CA GLY A 162 1.91 -5.51 -22.67
C GLY A 162 2.78 -6.59 -23.31
N HIS A 163 3.68 -6.21 -24.21
CA HIS A 163 4.61 -7.11 -24.89
C HIS A 163 5.67 -7.74 -23.96
N PHE A 164 5.89 -7.19 -22.76
CA PHE A 164 6.85 -7.75 -21.80
C PHE A 164 6.33 -8.99 -21.05
N TYR A 165 5.02 -9.14 -20.90
CA TYR A 165 4.42 -10.21 -20.11
C TYR A 165 3.33 -11.02 -20.83
N ARG A 166 2.83 -10.56 -21.99
CA ARG A 166 1.99 -11.39 -22.87
C ARG A 166 2.89 -12.33 -23.67
N LYS A 167 2.99 -13.58 -23.24
CA LYS A 167 3.53 -14.68 -24.05
C LYS A 167 2.42 -15.40 -24.81
#